data_AF-A0A0D8L543-F1
#
_entry.id   AF-A0A0D8L543-F1
#
_cell.length_a   1.000
_cell.length_b   1.000
_cell.length_c   1.000
_cell.angle_alpha   90.00
_cell.angle_beta   90.00
_cell.angle_gamma   90.00
#
_symmetry.space_group_name_H-M   'P 1'
#
loop_
_entity.id
_entity.type
_entity.pdbx_description
1 polymer ?
#
loop_
_entity_poly.entity_id
_entity_poly.type
_entity_poly.pdbx_seq_one_letter_code
_entity_poly.pdbx_strand_id
1 'polypeptide(L)'
;MKIGKYTVYAPFLADDKPSEAEVWGASVWLWMLSPRHSKTPLRALAKLLLPLIKQKQYVLVLENSQPCFFLSWGALSAETEQRYLAGCDESELYQQLRSGNRIWLFDWIAPSDEENEMAELIMSTIFPAQCFRMLRLNESEKSIRIIEFKGHKLSEKQAAEWRAAHPVMYPQKAQQNSQAQK
;
A
#
# COMPACT_ATOMS: atom_id res chain seq x y z
N MET A 1 -11.10 15.50 -1.74
CA MET A 1 -11.90 15.49 -3.00
C MET A 1 -13.12 14.59 -2.86
N LYS A 2 -14.25 14.88 -3.54
CA LYS A 2 -15.43 14.00 -3.53
C LYS A 2 -15.47 13.11 -4.76
N ILE A 3 -15.72 11.81 -4.57
CA ILE A 3 -15.89 10.80 -5.61
C ILE A 3 -17.13 9.98 -5.27
N GLY A 4 -18.25 10.25 -5.97
CA GLY A 4 -19.54 9.65 -5.63
C GLY A 4 -19.95 9.96 -4.18
N LYS A 5 -20.23 8.90 -3.40
CA LYS A 5 -20.55 8.96 -1.96
C LYS A 5 -19.34 9.17 -1.05
N TYR A 6 -18.13 9.08 -1.60
CA TYR A 6 -16.89 9.09 -0.84
C TYR A 6 -16.21 10.46 -0.79
N THR A 7 -15.67 10.79 0.38
CA THR A 7 -14.70 11.87 0.56
C THR A 7 -13.32 11.25 0.64
N VAL A 8 -12.47 11.57 -0.32
CA VAL A 8 -11.13 10.97 -0.48
C VAL A 8 -10.06 12.01 -0.18
N TYR A 9 -9.18 11.67 0.74
CA TYR A 9 -7.96 12.40 1.07
C TYR A 9 -6.76 11.65 0.51
N ALA A 10 -6.19 12.19 -0.56
CA ALA A 10 -4.97 11.71 -1.19
C ALA A 10 -4.07 12.93 -1.39
N PRO A 11 -3.24 13.29 -0.39
CA PRO A 11 -2.50 14.56 -0.36
C PRO A 11 -1.44 14.71 -1.46
N PHE A 12 -1.14 13.64 -2.19
CA PHE A 12 -0.28 13.66 -3.38
C PHE A 12 -1.03 14.00 -4.68
N LEU A 13 -2.37 14.08 -4.65
CA LEU A 13 -3.23 14.45 -5.78
C LEU A 13 -3.92 15.81 -5.58
N ALA A 14 -4.34 16.11 -4.35
CA ALA A 14 -5.04 17.36 -4.02
C ALA A 14 -4.67 17.85 -2.62
N ASP A 15 -4.61 19.17 -2.43
CA ASP A 15 -4.03 19.80 -1.22
C ASP A 15 -5.03 20.03 -0.06
N ASP A 16 -6.15 19.32 -0.07
CA ASP A 16 -7.24 19.40 0.92
C ASP A 16 -6.98 18.44 2.11
N LYS A 17 -6.95 18.96 3.35
CA LYS A 17 -6.23 18.32 4.47
C LYS A 17 -7.03 18.23 5.77
N PRO A 18 -7.38 17.02 6.22
CA PRO A 18 -7.42 16.71 7.64
C PRO A 18 -6.01 16.86 8.24
N SER A 19 -5.95 17.25 9.50
CA SER A 19 -4.73 17.27 10.32
C SER A 19 -4.10 15.88 10.44
N GLU A 20 -2.80 15.82 10.77
CA GLU A 20 -2.11 14.55 11.03
C GLU A 20 -2.83 13.72 12.10
N ALA A 21 -3.40 14.38 13.11
CA ALA A 21 -4.15 13.74 14.20
C ALA A 21 -5.45 13.09 13.72
N GLU A 22 -6.20 13.75 12.83
CA GLU A 22 -7.43 13.20 12.25
C GLU A 22 -7.13 11.98 11.38
N VAL A 23 -6.11 12.07 10.53
CA VAL A 23 -5.68 10.94 9.69
C VAL A 23 -5.21 9.77 10.54
N TRP A 24 -4.38 10.06 11.55
CA TRP A 24 -3.88 9.05 12.48
C TRP A 24 -5.03 8.38 13.24
N GLY A 25 -5.96 9.15 13.81
CA GLY A 25 -7.11 8.63 14.53
C GLY A 25 -8.01 7.76 13.66
N ALA A 26 -8.32 8.21 12.44
CA ALA A 26 -9.10 7.46 11.46
C ALA A 26 -8.41 6.13 11.06
N SER A 27 -7.09 6.18 10.82
CA SER A 27 -6.30 5.01 10.45
C SER A 27 -6.27 3.97 11.58
N VAL A 28 -6.00 4.40 12.82
CA VAL A 28 -5.99 3.50 13.98
C VAL A 28 -7.38 2.91 14.23
N TRP A 29 -8.44 3.70 14.09
CA TRP A 29 -9.81 3.21 14.21
C TRP A 29 -10.11 2.08 13.21
N LEU A 30 -9.71 2.25 11.94
CA LEU A 30 -9.85 1.20 10.92
C LEU A 30 -9.02 -0.05 11.24
N TRP A 31 -7.81 0.11 11.76
CA TRP A 31 -6.96 -1.02 12.19
C TRP A 31 -7.60 -1.80 13.34
N MET A 32 -8.25 -1.13 14.29
CA MET A 32 -8.94 -1.79 15.41
C MET A 32 -10.11 -2.67 14.94
N LEU A 33 -10.74 -2.33 13.81
CA LEU A 33 -11.79 -3.14 13.19
C LEU A 33 -11.23 -4.31 12.35
N SER A 34 -9.94 -4.30 12.04
CA SER A 34 -9.28 -5.37 11.29
C SER A 34 -8.79 -6.47 12.22
N PRO A 35 -9.22 -7.74 12.06
CA PRO A 35 -8.77 -8.86 12.92
C PRO A 35 -7.26 -9.03 12.97
N ARG A 36 -6.58 -8.69 11.87
CA ARG A 36 -5.12 -8.77 11.72
C ARG A 36 -4.39 -7.72 12.57
N HIS A 37 -4.97 -6.54 12.75
CA HIS A 37 -4.29 -5.38 13.31
C HIS A 37 -4.75 -5.02 14.72
N SER A 38 -5.92 -5.51 15.15
CA SER A 38 -6.52 -5.21 16.46
C SER A 38 -5.67 -5.62 17.68
N LYS A 39 -4.73 -6.56 17.50
CA LYS A 39 -3.84 -7.04 18.57
C LYS A 39 -2.49 -6.32 18.62
N THR A 40 -2.20 -5.42 17.68
CA THR A 40 -0.92 -4.73 17.61
C THR A 40 -0.84 -3.61 18.65
N PRO A 41 0.25 -3.49 19.44
CA PRO A 41 0.38 -2.40 20.41
C PRO A 41 0.35 -1.01 19.74
N LEU A 42 -0.38 -0.06 20.33
CA LEU A 42 -0.52 1.30 19.79
C LEU A 42 0.82 1.99 19.50
N ARG A 43 1.84 1.74 20.33
CA ARG A 43 3.20 2.29 20.12
C ARG A 43 3.87 1.73 18.85
N ALA A 44 3.61 0.48 18.50
CA ALA A 44 4.11 -0.12 17.26
C ALA A 44 3.39 0.49 16.05
N LEU A 45 2.07 0.70 16.16
CA LEU A 45 1.29 1.42 15.14
C LEU A 45 1.87 2.78 14.82
N ALA A 46 2.31 3.52 15.86
CA ALA A 46 2.82 4.87 15.72
C ALA A 46 4.11 4.89 14.89
N LYS A 47 4.96 3.87 15.03
CA LYS A 47 6.15 3.72 14.21
C LYS A 47 5.82 3.43 12.76
N LEU A 48 4.76 2.65 12.51
CA LEU A 48 4.34 2.24 11.18
C LEU A 48 3.66 3.35 10.38
N LEU A 49 2.60 3.99 10.93
CA LEU A 49 1.79 4.91 10.12
C LEU A 49 2.25 6.37 10.18
N LEU A 50 2.78 6.85 11.32
CA LEU A 50 3.11 8.29 11.42
C LEU A 50 4.13 8.75 10.37
N PRO A 51 5.19 7.99 10.04
CA PRO A 51 6.11 8.39 8.98
C PRO A 51 5.41 8.53 7.62
N LEU A 52 4.49 7.61 7.28
CA LEU A 52 3.72 7.62 6.04
C LEU A 52 2.74 8.81 5.97
N ILE A 53 2.06 9.10 7.09
CA ILE A 53 1.16 10.25 7.24
C ILE A 53 1.92 11.57 7.07
N LYS A 54 3.04 11.72 7.79
CA LYS A 54 3.90 12.92 7.72
C LYS A 54 4.45 13.15 6.31
N GLN A 55 4.79 12.08 5.61
CA GLN A 55 5.27 12.15 4.22
C GLN A 55 4.16 12.22 3.17
N LYS A 56 2.89 12.29 3.60
CA LYS A 56 1.72 12.41 2.74
C LYS A 56 1.63 11.27 1.72
N GLN A 57 1.98 10.05 2.14
CA GLN A 57 1.91 8.84 1.31
C GLN A 57 0.83 7.89 1.81
N TYR A 58 -0.39 8.40 1.81
CA TYR A 58 -1.57 7.65 2.19
C TYR A 58 -2.77 8.04 1.32
N VAL A 59 -3.79 7.19 1.35
CA VAL A 59 -5.15 7.51 0.91
C VAL A 59 -6.06 7.18 2.08
N LEU A 60 -6.88 8.15 2.48
CA LEU A 60 -7.93 7.96 3.48
C LEU A 60 -9.27 8.25 2.82
N VAL A 61 -10.23 7.35 2.99
CA VAL A 61 -11.56 7.49 2.41
C VAL A 61 -12.59 7.47 3.53
N LEU A 62 -13.50 8.43 3.47
CA LEU A 62 -14.64 8.56 4.35
C LEU A 62 -15.93 8.39 3.55
N GLU A 63 -16.87 7.67 4.11
CA GLU A 63 -18.26 7.63 3.67
C GLU A 63 -19.12 8.28 4.74
N ASN A 64 -19.92 9.29 4.40
CA ASN A 64 -20.74 10.03 5.36
C ASN A 64 -19.96 10.54 6.60
N SER A 65 -18.70 10.96 6.40
CA SER A 65 -17.76 11.40 7.45
C SER A 65 -17.22 10.31 8.38
N GLN A 66 -17.54 9.04 8.13
CA GLN A 66 -16.95 7.90 8.83
C GLN A 66 -15.82 7.32 7.98
N PRO A 67 -14.60 7.09 8.53
CA PRO A 67 -13.55 6.44 7.79
C PRO A 67 -13.97 5.01 7.43
N CYS A 68 -13.81 4.64 6.16
CA CYS A 68 -14.13 3.29 5.67
C CYS A 68 -12.94 2.59 5.05
N PHE A 69 -11.93 3.34 4.62
CA PHE A 69 -10.74 2.78 3.99
C PHE A 69 -9.47 3.59 4.24
N PHE A 70 -8.37 2.87 4.44
CA PHE A 70 -7.03 3.43 4.53
C PHE A 70 -6.04 2.61 3.71
N LEU A 71 -5.19 3.33 2.98
CA LEU A 71 -4.10 2.80 2.18
C LEU A 71 -2.84 3.59 2.44
N SER A 72 -1.71 2.91 2.57
CA SER A 72 -0.39 3.55 2.61
C SER A 72 0.50 3.03 1.49
N TRP A 73 1.41 3.85 1.00
CA TRP A 73 2.21 3.49 -0.18
C TRP A 73 3.60 4.12 -0.19
N GLY A 74 4.47 3.63 -1.06
CA GLY A 74 5.80 4.17 -1.34
C GLY A 74 6.20 3.93 -2.79
N ALA A 75 6.95 4.84 -3.39
CA ALA A 75 7.58 4.67 -4.70
C ALA A 75 9.08 4.39 -4.50
N LEU A 76 9.45 3.12 -4.64
CA LEU A 76 10.77 2.61 -4.29
C LEU A 76 11.69 2.54 -5.51
N SER A 77 13.00 2.68 -5.28
CA SER A 77 14.02 2.25 -6.24
C SER A 77 14.13 0.71 -6.25
N ALA A 78 14.85 0.15 -7.23
CA ALA A 78 15.11 -1.29 -7.27
C ALA A 78 15.91 -1.78 -6.03
N GLU A 79 16.85 -0.96 -5.56
CA GLU A 79 17.64 -1.26 -4.36
C GLU A 79 16.78 -1.23 -3.10
N THR A 80 15.95 -0.19 -2.94
CA THR A 80 15.05 -0.08 -1.80
C THR A 80 13.99 -1.20 -1.80
N GLU A 81 13.46 -1.56 -2.97
CA GLU A 81 12.55 -2.71 -3.11
C GLU A 81 13.22 -4.01 -2.63
N GLN A 82 14.49 -4.24 -3.00
CA GLN A 82 15.21 -5.43 -2.56
C GLN A 82 15.38 -5.48 -1.04
N ARG A 83 15.74 -4.35 -0.42
CA ARG A 83 15.89 -4.25 1.03
C ARG A 83 14.56 -4.43 1.76
N TYR A 84 13.49 -3.83 1.22
CA TYR A 84 12.14 -4.02 1.73
C TYR A 84 11.74 -5.50 1.75
N LEU A 85 11.93 -6.21 0.63
CA LEU A 85 11.65 -7.64 0.54
C LEU A 85 12.59 -8.51 1.39
N ALA A 86 13.77 -8.00 1.75
CA ALA A 86 14.68 -8.65 2.69
C ALA A 86 14.29 -8.44 4.17
N GLY A 87 13.29 -7.59 4.45
CA GLY A 87 12.86 -7.27 5.81
C GLY A 87 13.77 -6.24 6.49
N CYS A 88 14.20 -5.19 5.77
CA CYS A 88 14.94 -4.08 6.36
C CYS A 88 14.14 -3.37 7.46
N ASP A 89 14.83 -2.56 8.27
CA ASP A 89 14.19 -1.76 9.30
C ASP A 89 13.20 -0.75 8.68
N GLU A 90 12.04 -0.60 9.30
CA GLU A 90 10.98 0.30 8.85
C GLU A 90 11.45 1.75 8.78
N SER A 91 12.31 2.20 9.70
CA SER A 91 12.83 3.57 9.70
C SER A 91 13.75 3.84 8.50
N GLU A 92 14.51 2.84 8.04
CA GLU A 92 15.31 2.93 6.83
C GLU A 92 14.42 2.97 5.58
N LEU A 93 13.41 2.10 5.52
CA LEU A 93 12.43 2.10 4.44
C LEU A 93 11.73 3.45 4.33
N TYR A 94 11.31 4.02 5.47
CA TYR A 94 10.57 5.27 5.50
C TYR A 94 11.38 6.47 5.02
N GLN A 95 12.70 6.45 5.10
CA GLN A 95 13.56 7.49 4.50
C GLN A 95 13.62 7.40 2.97
N GLN A 96 13.22 6.26 2.38
CA GLN A 96 13.40 5.93 0.97
C GLN A 96 12.07 5.74 0.23
N LEU A 97 10.94 6.22 0.79
CA LEU A 97 9.60 6.03 0.23
C LEU A 97 9.34 6.75 -1.10
N ARG A 98 10.25 7.62 -1.53
CA ARG A 98 10.19 8.32 -2.83
C ARG A 98 11.47 8.11 -3.64
N SER A 99 12.18 7.02 -3.38
CA SER A 99 13.47 6.71 -3.99
C SER A 99 13.39 6.27 -5.46
N GLY A 100 12.21 5.98 -5.99
CA GLY A 100 12.07 5.56 -7.38
C GLY A 100 10.64 5.59 -7.92
N ASN A 101 10.32 4.65 -8.80
CA ASN A 101 9.06 4.58 -9.55
C ASN A 101 8.31 3.24 -9.36
N ARG A 102 8.77 2.38 -8.45
CA ARG A 102 8.13 1.08 -8.15
C ARG A 102 7.16 1.27 -7.00
N ILE A 103 5.87 1.36 -7.30
CA ILE A 103 4.87 1.61 -6.27
C ILE A 103 4.59 0.34 -5.48
N TRP A 104 4.77 0.43 -4.18
CA TRP A 104 4.43 -0.58 -3.19
C TRP A 104 3.34 -0.04 -2.27
N LEU A 105 2.32 -0.85 -2.04
CA LEU A 105 1.28 -0.64 -1.04
C LEU A 105 1.71 -1.41 0.21
N PHE A 106 1.72 -0.74 1.37
CA PHE A 106 2.11 -1.37 2.63
C PHE A 106 0.89 -1.81 3.42
N ASP A 107 -0.11 -0.91 3.55
CA ASP A 107 -1.36 -1.18 4.24
C ASP A 107 -2.54 -1.07 3.27
N TRP A 108 -3.44 -2.05 3.30
CA TRP A 108 -4.75 -2.00 2.63
C TRP A 108 -5.81 -2.43 3.62
N ILE A 109 -6.60 -1.48 4.10
CA ILE A 109 -7.50 -1.72 5.24
C ILE A 109 -8.88 -1.22 4.89
N ALA A 110 -9.77 -2.18 4.68
CA ALA A 110 -11.14 -1.99 4.23
C ALA A 110 -12.05 -2.96 5.02
N PRO A 111 -12.39 -2.66 6.29
CA PRO A 111 -13.06 -3.63 7.17
C PRO A 111 -14.43 -4.09 6.68
N SER A 112 -15.10 -3.31 5.82
CA SER A 112 -16.46 -3.57 5.34
C SER A 112 -16.59 -3.39 3.82
N ASP A 113 -15.51 -3.60 3.06
CA ASP A 113 -15.49 -3.47 1.59
C ASP A 113 -15.81 -4.80 0.90
N GLU A 114 -17.04 -5.27 1.05
CA GLU A 114 -17.48 -6.56 0.49
C GLU A 114 -17.56 -6.53 -1.05
N GLU A 115 -17.87 -5.37 -1.62
CA GLU A 115 -18.05 -5.18 -3.07
C GLU A 115 -16.75 -4.82 -3.82
N ASN A 116 -15.62 -4.71 -3.11
CA ASN A 116 -14.34 -4.22 -3.65
C ASN A 116 -14.43 -2.82 -4.29
N GLU A 117 -15.31 -1.95 -3.80
CA GLU A 117 -15.45 -0.57 -4.28
C GLU A 117 -14.13 0.19 -4.10
N MET A 118 -13.34 -0.12 -3.06
CA MET A 118 -12.05 0.54 -2.84
C MET A 118 -11.00 0.12 -3.86
N ALA A 119 -11.01 -1.14 -4.30
CA ALA A 119 -10.14 -1.60 -5.38
C ALA A 119 -10.42 -0.82 -6.66
N GLU A 120 -11.70 -0.67 -7.02
CA GLU A 120 -12.12 0.12 -8.17
C GLU A 120 -11.70 1.59 -8.02
N LEU A 121 -11.94 2.21 -6.87
CA LEU A 121 -11.55 3.60 -6.61
C LEU A 121 -10.04 3.82 -6.79
N ILE A 122 -9.23 2.90 -6.26
CA ILE A 122 -7.77 2.98 -6.39
C ILE A 122 -7.32 2.80 -7.84
N MET A 123 -7.86 1.81 -8.55
CA MET A 123 -7.44 1.50 -9.94
C MET A 123 -8.00 2.47 -10.97
N SER A 124 -9.15 3.08 -10.73
CA SER A 124 -9.81 4.00 -11.69
C SER A 124 -9.41 5.46 -11.49
N THR A 125 -9.11 5.86 -10.24
CA THR A 125 -9.01 7.28 -9.89
C THR A 125 -7.68 7.66 -9.24
N ILE A 126 -7.18 6.85 -8.29
CA ILE A 126 -5.97 7.21 -7.54
C ILE A 126 -4.69 6.87 -8.29
N PHE A 127 -4.59 5.64 -8.79
CA PHE A 127 -3.44 5.14 -9.55
C PHE A 127 -3.84 4.65 -10.96
N PRO A 128 -4.55 5.45 -11.77
CA PRO A 128 -5.18 4.97 -12.98
C PRO A 128 -4.21 4.56 -14.08
N ALA A 129 -3.00 5.11 -14.09
CA ALA A 129 -2.00 4.88 -15.13
C ALA A 129 -0.72 4.24 -14.57
N GLN A 130 -0.81 3.54 -13.44
CA GLN A 130 0.36 2.97 -12.75
C GLN A 130 0.16 1.48 -12.45
N CYS A 131 1.28 0.76 -12.42
CA CYS A 131 1.36 -0.57 -11.83
C CYS A 131 1.89 -0.46 -10.41
N PHE A 132 1.38 -1.31 -9.53
CA PHE A 132 1.75 -1.29 -8.11
C PHE A 132 1.68 -2.69 -7.51
N ARG A 133 2.38 -2.88 -6.38
CA ARG A 133 2.58 -4.19 -5.73
C ARG A 133 2.18 -4.15 -4.27
N MET A 134 1.80 -5.30 -3.73
CA MET A 134 1.56 -5.47 -2.30
C MET A 134 2.01 -6.86 -1.84
N LEU A 135 2.52 -6.95 -0.60
CA LEU A 135 2.67 -8.22 0.08
C LEU A 135 1.33 -8.68 0.65
N ARG A 136 0.80 -9.81 0.19
CA ARG A 136 -0.35 -10.49 0.80
C ARG A 136 0.13 -11.66 1.64
N LEU A 137 -0.19 -11.64 2.93
CA LEU A 137 -0.07 -12.82 3.78
C LEU A 137 -1.21 -13.79 3.46
N ASN A 138 -0.86 -15.03 3.15
CA ASN A 138 -1.77 -16.15 3.17
C ASN A 138 -1.73 -16.77 4.58
N GLU A 139 -2.79 -16.57 5.36
CA GLU A 139 -2.86 -17.04 6.75
C GLU A 139 -2.89 -18.57 6.83
N SER A 140 -3.53 -19.25 5.88
CA SER A 140 -3.63 -20.72 5.84
C SER A 140 -2.28 -21.38 5.54
N GLU A 141 -1.55 -20.84 4.57
CA GLU A 141 -0.24 -21.38 4.15
C GLU A 141 0.94 -20.80 4.93
N LYS A 142 0.70 -19.80 5.79
CA LYS A 142 1.74 -18.98 6.44
C LYS A 142 2.79 -18.47 5.43
N SER A 143 2.37 -18.17 4.21
CA SER A 143 3.23 -17.73 3.11
C SER A 143 2.94 -16.28 2.78
N ILE A 144 3.97 -15.54 2.32
CA ILE A 144 3.81 -14.19 1.79
C ILE A 144 3.91 -14.28 0.28
N ARG A 145 2.93 -13.72 -0.43
CA ARG A 145 2.92 -13.62 -1.90
C ARG A 145 2.91 -12.16 -2.32
N ILE A 146 3.54 -11.88 -3.44
CA ILE A 146 3.48 -10.56 -4.07
C ILE A 146 2.26 -10.56 -5.00
N ILE A 147 1.38 -9.60 -4.81
CA ILE A 147 0.29 -9.32 -5.73
C ILE A 147 0.65 -8.07 -6.51
N GLU A 148 0.44 -8.14 -7.82
CA GLU A 148 0.60 -7.01 -8.74
C GLU A 148 -0.77 -6.53 -9.21
N PHE A 149 -0.92 -5.22 -9.29
CA PHE A 149 -2.12 -4.55 -9.74
C PHE A 149 -1.77 -3.57 -10.86
N LYS A 150 -2.79 -3.15 -11.61
CA LYS A 150 -2.67 -2.09 -12.62
C LYS A 150 -3.88 -1.17 -12.56
N GLY A 151 -3.64 0.10 -12.82
CA GLY A 151 -4.71 1.06 -13.05
C GLY A 151 -5.45 0.82 -14.37
N HIS A 152 -6.68 1.29 -14.45
CA HIS A 152 -7.60 1.05 -15.56
C HIS A 152 -7.23 1.75 -16.86
N LYS A 153 -6.37 2.77 -16.83
CA LYS A 153 -5.84 3.41 -18.04
C LYS A 153 -4.68 2.64 -18.68
N LEU A 154 -4.20 1.56 -18.06
CA LEU A 154 -3.16 0.71 -18.62
C LEU A 154 -3.75 -0.52 -19.32
N SER A 155 -3.38 -0.69 -20.58
CA SER A 155 -3.61 -1.95 -21.30
C SER A 155 -2.77 -3.10 -20.70
N GLU A 156 -3.19 -4.34 -20.95
CA GLU A 156 -2.42 -5.52 -20.55
C GLU A 156 -0.99 -5.50 -21.11
N LYS A 157 -0.83 -5.00 -22.34
CA LYS A 157 0.47 -4.87 -22.99
C LYS A 157 1.38 -3.90 -22.23
N GLN A 158 0.88 -2.71 -21.90
CA GLN A 158 1.66 -1.73 -21.13
C GLN A 158 2.02 -2.24 -19.73
N ALA A 159 1.09 -2.93 -19.07
CA ALA A 159 1.36 -3.55 -17.77
C ALA A 159 2.40 -4.68 -17.87
N ALA A 160 2.40 -5.47 -18.95
CA ALA A 160 3.42 -6.49 -19.22
C ALA A 160 4.79 -5.87 -19.51
N GLU A 161 4.85 -4.83 -20.35
CA GLU A 161 6.07 -4.09 -20.64
C GLU A 161 6.67 -3.46 -19.38
N TRP A 162 5.82 -2.86 -18.53
CA TRP A 162 6.26 -2.31 -17.25
C TRP A 162 6.84 -3.39 -16.34
N ARG A 163 6.19 -4.56 -16.23
CA ARG A 163 6.69 -5.69 -15.41
C ARG A 163 8.02 -6.23 -15.93
N ALA A 164 8.18 -6.33 -17.25
CA ALA A 164 9.44 -6.75 -17.86
C ALA A 164 10.58 -5.75 -17.59
N ALA A 165 10.28 -4.45 -17.63
CA ALA A 165 11.24 -3.39 -17.30
C ALA A 165 11.51 -3.26 -15.80
N HIS A 166 10.56 -3.65 -14.95
CA HIS A 166 10.64 -3.55 -13.49
C HIS A 166 10.46 -4.91 -12.82
N PRO A 167 11.35 -5.89 -13.05
CA PRO A 167 11.25 -7.19 -12.40
C PRO A 167 11.31 -7.04 -10.88
N VAL A 168 10.61 -7.90 -10.15
CA VAL A 168 10.65 -7.91 -8.68
C VAL A 168 12.08 -8.19 -8.22
N MET A 169 12.59 -7.32 -7.35
CA MET A 169 13.94 -7.44 -6.81
C MET A 169 13.97 -8.37 -5.60
N TYR A 170 13.96 -9.68 -5.83
CA TYR A 170 14.04 -10.66 -4.75
C TYR A 170 15.35 -10.54 -3.95
N PRO A 171 15.32 -10.77 -2.63
CA PRO A 171 16.53 -10.88 -1.83
C PRO A 171 17.32 -12.12 -2.27
N GLN A 172 18.65 -12.04 -2.27
CA GLN A 172 19.53 -13.09 -2.82
C GLN A 172 19.33 -14.48 -2.20
N LYS A 173 18.80 -14.59 -0.97
CA LYS A 173 18.45 -15.89 -0.34
C LYS A 173 17.25 -16.60 -1.00
N ALA A 174 16.36 -15.88 -1.67
CA ALA A 174 15.16 -16.48 -2.29
C ALA A 174 15.45 -17.21 -3.61
N GLN A 175 16.59 -16.93 -4.26
CA GLN A 175 16.93 -17.51 -5.57
C GLN A 175 17.47 -18.97 -5.47
N GLN A 176 17.95 -19.40 -4.30
CA GLN A 176 18.43 -20.79 -4.13
C GLN A 176 17.30 -21.82 -4.02
N ASN A 177 16.11 -21.43 -3.55
CA ASN A 177 14.99 -22.38 -3.40
C ASN A 177 14.23 -22.64 -4.70
N SER A 178 14.36 -21.80 -5.73
CA SER A 178 13.73 -22.01 -7.04
C SER A 178 14.56 -22.87 -7.99
N GLN A 179 15.85 -23.10 -7.70
CA GLN A 179 16.73 -23.96 -8.50
C GLN A 179 16.84 -25.40 -7.96
N ALA A 180 16.35 -25.68 -6.75
CA ALA A 180 16.35 -27.01 -6.14
C ALA A 180 15.12 -27.88 -6.47
N GLN A 181 14.20 -27.41 -7.33
CA GLN A 181 13.00 -28.12 -7.76
C GLN A 181 12.95 -28.41 -9.28
N LYS A 182 14.11 -28.45 -9.94
CA LYS A 182 14.22 -28.99 -11.30
C LYS A 182 15.01 -30.29 -11.31
#